data_AF-A0A2N5HP62-F1
#
_entry.id   AF-A0A2N5HP62-F1
#
_cell.length_a   1.000
_cell.length_b   1.000
_cell.length_c   1.000
_cell.angle_alpha   90.00
_cell.angle_beta   90.00
_cell.angle_gamma   90.00
#
_symmetry.space_group_name_H-M   'P 1'
#
loop_
_entity.id
_entity.type
_entity.pdbx_description
1 polymer ?
#
loop_
_entity_poly.entity_id
_entity_poly.type
_entity_poly.pdbx_seq_one_letter_code
_entity_poly.pdbx_strand_id
1 'polypeptide(L)'
;MRKFSRIVTFLLAGSLVGLTGCAVQTTKEKEAKAAGHQQSQQEKQVKTEKKKVEKTIYVKIVDPNTKSIIKTIKPKDMGFGTDNDKYNAELAVLTRELARGTKDTPGYDKRMILDKLDANGLLIKGRPQTILDEEELTEKIIQASLKGGKVEIPLYVTASGYKQEEAAQLGQVVVASYTTHFNSGMPGRTKNIELSAKAINNIIIGAGDSFSFNTTVGPSDAEHGYQPAPEALNGKLVDGIGGGICQTSSTLYNAIDKLTVSYIEKHHHSLHVGYVPTGRDATVSYGGKDFRFKNTTGVPLMLKAIVRKGTITVEVRTAKIYLNQVERR
;
A
#
# COMPACT_ATOMS: atom_id res chain seq x y z
N MET A 1 -9.52 37.31 58.59
CA MET A 1 -9.96 38.59 59.20
C MET A 1 -11.01 39.25 58.31
N ARG A 2 -11.94 40.03 58.88
CA ARG A 2 -12.93 40.97 58.24
C ARG A 2 -13.72 40.43 57.03
N LYS A 3 -15.01 40.06 57.14
CA LYS A 3 -16.26 40.85 57.40
C LYS A 3 -16.65 41.86 56.30
N PHE A 4 -17.83 41.64 55.72
CA PHE A 4 -18.97 42.54 55.37
C PHE A 4 -19.80 41.76 54.31
N SER A 5 -21.02 41.23 54.52
CA SER A 5 -22.22 41.65 55.26
C SER A 5 -22.83 42.97 54.77
N ARG A 6 -24.00 42.88 54.11
CA ARG A 6 -25.27 43.56 54.47
C ARG A 6 -26.36 43.19 53.44
N ILE A 7 -27.45 42.56 53.89
CA ILE A 7 -28.75 43.12 54.30
C ILE A 7 -29.70 43.33 53.08
N VAL A 8 -30.84 42.65 52.92
CA VAL A 8 -32.05 42.45 53.78
C VAL A 8 -33.20 43.39 53.37
N THR A 9 -34.32 42.80 52.93
CA THR A 9 -35.68 43.29 53.22
C THR A 9 -36.77 42.68 52.35
N PHE A 10 -37.89 43.41 52.16
CA PHE A 10 -39.22 42.84 52.44
C PHE A 10 -40.42 43.56 51.78
N LEU A 11 -41.59 42.95 52.03
CA LEU A 11 -42.94 43.55 52.19
C LEU A 11 -43.62 44.10 50.91
N LEU A 12 -44.96 44.12 50.77
CA LEU A 12 -46.09 43.31 51.29
C LEU A 12 -47.42 43.85 50.67
N ALA A 13 -48.54 43.25 51.06
CA ALA A 13 -49.93 43.76 51.04
C ALA A 13 -50.65 43.78 49.67
N GLY A 14 -51.97 43.58 49.58
CA GLY A 14 -52.99 43.26 50.61
C GLY A 14 -54.16 42.49 49.96
N SER A 15 -54.90 41.59 50.63
CA SER A 15 -55.94 41.84 51.66
C SER A 15 -57.01 42.85 51.20
N LEU A 16 -58.33 42.66 51.29
CA LEU A 16 -59.29 41.61 51.70
C LEU A 16 -60.69 42.30 51.57
N VAL A 17 -61.79 41.64 51.97
CA VAL A 17 -63.21 42.11 52.03
C VAL A 17 -64.03 41.77 50.76
N GLY A 18 -65.22 41.15 50.82
CA GLY A 18 -65.93 40.51 51.94
C GLY A 18 -67.47 40.58 51.82
N LEU A 19 -68.20 39.61 52.41
CA LEU A 19 -69.66 39.59 52.71
C LEU A 19 -70.60 39.44 51.47
N THR A 20 -71.74 38.72 51.46
CA THR A 20 -72.52 37.85 52.40
C THR A 20 -73.09 36.63 51.63
N GLY A 21 -73.33 35.45 52.21
CA GLY A 21 -74.63 35.02 52.81
C GLY A 21 -75.76 34.87 51.77
N CYS A 22 -76.46 33.73 51.56
CA CYS A 22 -76.86 32.68 52.52
C CYS A 22 -76.92 31.23 51.95
N ALA A 23 -76.93 30.29 52.91
CA ALA A 23 -77.27 28.86 52.84
C ALA A 23 -78.76 28.60 52.45
N VAL A 24 -79.28 27.39 52.14
CA VAL A 24 -78.75 26.01 51.97
C VAL A 24 -79.82 25.18 51.22
N GLN A 25 -79.42 24.16 50.44
CA GLN A 25 -80.13 22.88 50.40
C GLN A 25 -79.27 21.75 49.79
N THR A 26 -79.36 20.57 50.37
CA THR A 26 -78.42 19.46 50.21
C THR A 26 -78.81 18.46 49.11
N THR A 27 -77.83 18.11 48.27
CA THR A 27 -77.53 16.77 47.72
C THR A 27 -78.68 15.73 47.72
N LYS A 28 -79.11 15.17 46.58
CA LYS A 28 -78.35 14.13 45.86
C LYS A 28 -78.98 13.79 44.49
N GLU A 29 -78.17 13.16 43.63
CA GLU A 29 -78.55 12.16 42.62
C GLU A 29 -79.75 12.49 41.71
N LYS A 30 -79.47 13.12 40.56
CA LYS A 30 -80.19 12.81 39.32
C LYS A 30 -79.23 12.31 38.24
N GLU A 31 -79.38 11.03 37.95
CA GLU A 31 -78.81 10.38 36.78
C GLU A 31 -79.38 11.01 35.50
N ALA A 32 -78.53 11.28 34.53
CA ALA A 32 -78.90 11.19 33.12
C ALA A 32 -77.66 11.01 32.24
N LYS A 33 -77.52 9.79 31.70
CA LYS A 33 -76.72 9.45 30.51
C LYS A 33 -75.21 9.61 30.62
N ALA A 34 -74.62 8.61 31.25
CA ALA A 34 -73.28 8.14 30.91
C ALA A 34 -73.21 7.72 29.43
N ALA A 35 -72.75 8.63 28.57
CA ALA A 35 -72.23 8.33 27.23
C ALA A 35 -71.41 9.54 26.75
N GLY A 36 -70.08 9.38 26.64
CA GLY A 36 -69.21 10.43 26.07
C GLY A 36 -68.37 11.24 27.05
N HIS A 37 -67.68 10.59 28.00
CA HIS A 37 -66.49 11.16 28.66
C HIS A 37 -65.44 10.11 29.10
N GLN A 38 -65.22 9.08 28.28
CA GLN A 38 -64.07 8.14 28.42
C GLN A 38 -63.15 8.10 27.19
N GLN A 39 -63.40 8.93 26.16
CA GLN A 39 -62.70 8.85 24.88
C GLN A 39 -61.57 9.90 24.72
N SER A 40 -61.32 10.74 25.73
CA SER A 40 -60.34 11.85 25.65
C SER A 40 -58.98 11.59 26.33
N GLN A 41 -58.78 10.43 26.97
CA GLN A 41 -57.52 10.11 27.68
C GLN A 41 -56.73 8.91 27.15
N GLN A 42 -57.32 8.00 26.35
CA GLN A 42 -56.56 6.94 25.68
C GLN A 42 -55.92 7.37 24.34
N GLU A 43 -56.43 8.40 23.65
CA GLU A 43 -55.84 8.86 22.38
C GLU A 43 -54.49 9.60 22.54
N LYS A 44 -54.08 9.97 23.77
CA LYS A 44 -52.79 10.63 24.03
C LYS A 44 -51.61 9.67 24.31
N GLN A 45 -51.82 8.35 24.35
CA GLN A 45 -50.73 7.38 24.51
C GLN A 45 -50.36 6.58 23.24
N VAL A 46 -51.09 6.74 22.13
CA VAL A 46 -50.85 5.98 20.88
C VAL A 46 -50.05 6.77 19.82
N LYS A 47 -49.71 8.05 20.06
CA LYS A 47 -49.02 8.92 19.07
C LYS A 47 -47.76 9.63 19.59
N THR A 48 -46.92 8.94 20.38
CA THR A 48 -45.52 9.36 20.58
C THR A 48 -44.48 8.23 20.56
N GLU A 49 -44.80 7.06 19.98
CA GLU A 49 -43.74 6.31 19.30
C GLU A 49 -43.37 7.05 18.01
N LYS A 50 -42.50 8.05 18.14
CA LYS A 50 -41.65 8.47 17.02
C LYS A 50 -40.80 7.25 16.69
N LYS A 51 -41.21 6.44 15.70
CA LYS A 51 -40.29 5.56 14.97
C LYS A 51 -39.12 6.43 14.54
N LYS A 52 -37.99 6.33 15.27
CA LYS A 52 -36.69 6.77 14.76
C LYS A 52 -36.49 5.92 13.51
N VAL A 53 -36.81 6.48 12.35
CA VAL A 53 -36.30 5.97 11.08
C VAL A 53 -34.80 6.11 11.21
N GLU A 54 -34.13 5.04 11.58
CA GLU A 54 -32.68 5.03 11.70
C GLU A 54 -32.12 5.40 10.34
N LYS A 55 -31.55 6.61 10.25
CA LYS A 55 -31.02 7.13 9.01
C LYS A 55 -29.90 6.22 8.57
N THR A 56 -30.12 5.45 7.50
CA THR A 56 -29.15 4.48 7.01
C THR A 56 -27.83 5.17 6.68
N ILE A 57 -26.79 4.79 7.42
CA ILE A 57 -25.44 5.33 7.24
C ILE A 57 -24.75 4.58 6.11
N TYR A 58 -24.14 5.33 5.19
CA TYR A 58 -23.29 4.83 4.12
C TYR A 58 -21.96 5.56 4.13
N VAL A 59 -20.88 4.81 3.91
CA VAL A 59 -19.54 5.35 3.68
C VAL A 59 -19.16 5.08 2.24
N LYS A 60 -18.79 6.14 1.51
CA LYS A 60 -18.37 6.09 0.11
C LYS A 60 -16.84 6.21 0.06
N ILE A 61 -16.17 5.14 -0.31
CA ILE A 61 -14.72 5.13 -0.55
C ILE A 61 -14.47 5.71 -1.94
N VAL A 62 -13.58 6.70 -2.02
CA VAL A 62 -13.39 7.57 -3.18
C VAL A 62 -11.93 7.58 -3.60
N ASP A 63 -11.68 7.47 -4.89
CA ASP A 63 -10.34 7.62 -5.48
C ASP A 63 -9.87 9.09 -5.37
N PRO A 64 -8.68 9.36 -4.80
CA PRO A 64 -8.24 10.73 -4.51
C PRO A 64 -7.94 11.55 -5.76
N ASN A 65 -7.68 10.93 -6.91
CA ASN A 65 -7.27 11.60 -8.15
C ASN A 65 -8.48 11.90 -9.04
N THR A 66 -9.30 10.89 -9.31
CA THR A 66 -10.48 10.93 -10.19
C THR A 66 -11.76 11.38 -9.48
N LYS A 67 -11.77 11.35 -8.13
CA LYS A 67 -12.94 11.60 -7.26
C LYS A 67 -14.13 10.66 -7.52
N SER A 68 -13.89 9.55 -8.22
CA SER A 68 -14.87 8.49 -8.47
C SER A 68 -15.15 7.66 -7.21
N ILE A 69 -16.37 7.13 -7.08
CA ILE A 69 -16.73 6.24 -5.96
C ILE A 69 -16.29 4.82 -6.32
N ILE A 70 -15.32 4.29 -5.59
CA ILE A 70 -14.75 2.95 -5.81
C ILE A 70 -15.58 1.88 -5.09
N LYS A 71 -16.05 2.18 -3.87
CA LYS A 71 -16.91 1.29 -3.08
C LYS A 71 -17.89 2.13 -2.27
N THR A 72 -19.12 1.66 -2.12
CA THR A 72 -20.02 2.13 -1.07
C THR A 72 -20.25 0.99 -0.10
N ILE A 73 -20.05 1.24 1.18
CA ILE A 73 -20.34 0.29 2.26
C ILE A 73 -21.47 0.81 3.15
N LYS A 74 -22.18 -0.12 3.79
CA LYS A 74 -23.21 0.15 4.81
C LYS A 74 -22.70 -0.47 6.13
N PRO A 75 -22.02 0.32 7.00
CA PRO A 75 -21.25 -0.23 8.12
C PRO A 75 -22.03 -1.19 9.03
N LYS A 76 -23.32 -0.93 9.26
CA LYS A 76 -24.19 -1.80 10.06
C LYS A 76 -24.32 -3.22 9.49
N ASP A 77 -24.35 -3.40 8.18
CA ASP A 77 -24.49 -4.73 7.55
C ASP A 77 -23.21 -5.55 7.72
N MET A 78 -22.08 -4.85 7.86
CA MET A 78 -20.75 -5.39 8.13
C MET A 78 -20.49 -5.60 9.63
N GLY A 79 -21.42 -5.23 10.51
CA GLY A 79 -21.33 -5.42 11.97
C GLY A 79 -21.03 -4.18 12.80
N PHE A 80 -20.82 -2.99 12.22
CA PHE A 80 -20.46 -1.79 12.98
C PHE A 80 -21.48 -1.45 14.08
N GLY A 81 -21.02 -1.45 15.34
CA GLY A 81 -21.83 -1.18 16.53
C GLY A 81 -22.59 -2.39 17.10
N THR A 82 -22.53 -3.57 16.46
CA THR A 82 -23.13 -4.83 16.95
C THR A 82 -22.11 -5.95 17.11
N ASP A 83 -21.12 -5.99 16.21
CA ASP A 83 -20.03 -6.96 16.15
C ASP A 83 -18.83 -6.23 15.50
N ASN A 84 -18.06 -5.53 16.33
CA ASN A 84 -16.95 -4.71 15.87
C ASN A 84 -15.74 -5.56 15.43
N ASP A 85 -15.60 -6.78 15.95
CA ASP A 85 -14.50 -7.69 15.57
C ASP A 85 -14.71 -8.20 14.15
N LYS A 86 -15.94 -8.63 13.82
CA LYS A 86 -16.34 -8.90 12.44
C LYS A 86 -16.15 -7.66 11.56
N TYR A 87 -16.57 -6.48 12.01
CA TYR A 87 -16.46 -5.26 11.22
C TYR A 87 -14.99 -4.95 10.86
N ASN A 88 -14.10 -5.02 11.85
CA ASN A 88 -12.67 -4.79 11.66
C ASN A 88 -12.05 -5.85 10.72
N ALA A 89 -12.47 -7.12 10.83
CA ALA A 89 -12.04 -8.18 9.93
C ALA A 89 -12.49 -7.94 8.47
N GLU A 90 -13.74 -7.53 8.25
CA GLU A 90 -14.24 -7.18 6.91
C GLU A 90 -13.53 -5.93 6.34
N LEU A 91 -13.25 -4.92 7.16
CA LEU A 91 -12.44 -3.77 6.74
C LEU A 91 -11.02 -4.17 6.36
N ALA A 92 -10.35 -5.02 7.14
CA ALA A 92 -8.99 -5.50 6.85
C ALA A 92 -8.91 -6.37 5.59
N VAL A 93 -10.00 -7.00 5.16
CA VAL A 93 -10.10 -7.62 3.82
C VAL A 93 -10.28 -6.55 2.75
N LEU A 94 -11.22 -5.62 2.95
CA LEU A 94 -11.53 -4.56 1.98
C LEU A 94 -10.34 -3.64 1.68
N THR A 95 -9.62 -3.17 2.70
CA THR A 95 -8.46 -2.29 2.50
C THR A 95 -7.31 -3.02 1.82
N ARG A 96 -7.08 -4.29 2.15
CA ARG A 96 -6.13 -5.18 1.49
C ARG A 96 -6.45 -5.44 0.02
N GLU A 97 -7.72 -5.69 -0.31
CA GLU A 97 -8.18 -5.87 -1.69
C GLU A 97 -8.01 -4.57 -2.50
N LEU A 98 -8.29 -3.41 -1.90
CA LEU A 98 -8.03 -2.12 -2.54
C LEU A 98 -6.53 -1.88 -2.74
N ALA A 99 -5.69 -2.20 -1.74
CA ALA A 99 -4.24 -2.02 -1.83
C ALA A 99 -3.63 -2.96 -2.88
N ARG A 100 -3.82 -4.27 -2.73
CA ARG A 100 -3.08 -5.29 -3.50
C ARG A 100 -3.79 -5.72 -4.77
N GLY A 101 -5.09 -5.49 -4.85
CA GLY A 101 -5.95 -5.94 -5.93
C GLY A 101 -6.55 -7.32 -5.67
N THR A 102 -7.45 -7.70 -6.57
CA THR A 102 -8.02 -9.04 -6.67
C THR A 102 -7.51 -9.71 -7.95
N LYS A 103 -8.08 -10.87 -8.31
CA LYS A 103 -7.82 -11.52 -9.60
C LYS A 103 -8.22 -10.64 -10.79
N ASP A 104 -9.30 -9.87 -10.64
CA ASP A 104 -9.97 -9.17 -11.74
C ASP A 104 -9.77 -7.64 -11.68
N THR A 105 -9.48 -7.09 -10.50
CA THR A 105 -9.30 -5.64 -10.27
C THR A 105 -7.87 -5.35 -9.80
N PRO A 106 -7.08 -4.53 -10.51
CA PRO A 106 -5.74 -4.17 -10.06
C PRO A 106 -5.79 -3.25 -8.84
N GLY A 107 -4.96 -3.53 -7.84
CA GLY A 107 -4.88 -2.73 -6.61
C GLY A 107 -4.19 -1.38 -6.79
N TYR A 108 -4.28 -0.52 -5.78
CA TYR A 108 -3.62 0.77 -5.72
C TYR A 108 -2.10 0.69 -5.52
N ASP A 109 -1.60 -0.35 -4.88
CA ASP A 109 -0.18 -0.57 -4.65
C ASP A 109 0.55 -0.76 -5.98
N LYS A 110 1.38 0.22 -6.33
CA LYS A 110 2.23 0.20 -7.52
C LYS A 110 3.68 0.05 -7.08
N ARG A 111 4.31 -1.07 -7.44
CA ARG A 111 5.77 -1.22 -7.32
C ARG A 111 6.48 -0.13 -8.11
N MET A 112 7.59 0.36 -7.56
CA MET A 112 8.50 1.25 -8.28
C MET A 112 9.01 0.54 -9.54
N ILE A 113 9.01 1.25 -10.67
CA ILE A 113 9.83 0.92 -11.84
C ILE A 113 10.99 1.90 -11.79
N LEU A 114 12.22 1.38 -11.74
CA LEU A 114 13.40 2.22 -11.55
C LEU A 114 13.71 3.05 -12.80
N ASP A 115 14.26 4.25 -12.56
CA ASP A 115 14.79 5.11 -13.61
C ASP A 115 16.01 4.48 -14.27
N LYS A 116 16.28 4.84 -15.53
CA LYS A 116 17.47 4.36 -16.25
C LYS A 116 18.02 5.39 -17.24
N LEU A 117 19.29 5.26 -17.59
CA LEU A 117 19.84 6.00 -18.73
C LEU A 117 19.71 5.20 -20.03
N ASP A 118 19.39 5.87 -21.13
CA ASP A 118 19.43 5.30 -22.47
C ASP A 118 20.88 5.10 -22.97
N ALA A 119 21.07 4.81 -24.27
CA ALA A 119 22.40 4.66 -24.86
C ALA A 119 23.17 5.98 -24.98
N ASN A 120 22.47 7.12 -25.00
CA ASN A 120 23.02 8.47 -25.15
C ASN A 120 23.26 9.16 -23.79
N GLY A 121 22.85 8.53 -22.67
CA GLY A 121 22.92 9.11 -21.34
C GLY A 121 21.68 9.93 -20.95
N LEU A 122 20.61 9.92 -21.75
CA LEU A 122 19.35 10.58 -21.45
C LEU A 122 18.55 9.77 -20.42
N LEU A 123 17.88 10.48 -19.52
CA LEU A 123 17.11 9.87 -18.43
C LEU A 123 15.74 9.38 -18.90
N ILE A 124 15.57 8.07 -18.93
CA ILE A 124 14.26 7.42 -19.07
C ILE A 124 13.67 7.29 -17.66
N LYS A 125 12.57 7.99 -17.41
CA LYS A 125 11.82 7.87 -16.17
C LYS A 125 11.06 6.55 -16.11
N GLY A 126 11.20 5.87 -14.98
CA GLY A 126 10.34 4.77 -14.59
C GLY A 126 9.06 5.30 -13.95
N ARG A 127 8.62 4.65 -12.87
CA ARG A 127 7.39 4.98 -12.14
C ARG A 127 7.68 4.97 -10.64
N PRO A 128 7.29 6.00 -9.87
CA PRO A 128 7.42 5.99 -8.42
C PRO A 128 6.67 4.81 -7.80
N GLN A 129 7.02 4.46 -6.57
CA GLN A 129 6.20 3.57 -5.76
C GLN A 129 4.89 4.30 -5.41
N THR A 130 3.78 3.58 -5.37
CA THR A 130 2.54 4.03 -4.72
C THR A 130 2.12 2.96 -3.73
N ILE A 131 1.78 3.34 -2.51
CA ILE A 131 1.24 2.46 -1.47
C ILE A 131 -0.07 3.06 -0.96
N LEU A 132 -1.09 2.21 -0.81
CA LEU A 132 -2.30 2.51 -0.07
C LEU A 132 -2.06 2.21 1.42
N ASP A 133 -2.30 3.18 2.30
CA ASP A 133 -2.20 2.95 3.74
C ASP A 133 -3.45 2.19 4.25
N GLU A 134 -3.33 0.86 4.37
CA GLU A 134 -4.40 -0.04 4.80
C GLU A 134 -4.96 0.34 6.19
N GLU A 135 -4.13 0.90 7.08
CA GLU A 135 -4.47 1.26 8.46
C GLU A 135 -5.17 2.62 8.51
N GLU A 136 -4.58 3.67 7.92
CA GLU A 136 -5.20 5.00 7.87
C GLU A 136 -6.54 4.98 7.10
N LEU A 137 -6.67 4.13 6.07
CA LEU A 137 -7.96 3.94 5.39
C LEU A 137 -9.00 3.30 6.31
N THR A 138 -8.60 2.29 7.11
CA THR A 138 -9.47 1.63 8.08
C THR A 138 -9.96 2.62 9.13
N GLU A 139 -9.07 3.42 9.71
CA GLU A 139 -9.42 4.47 10.68
C GLU A 139 -10.41 5.48 10.10
N LYS A 140 -10.12 6.02 8.90
CA LYS A 140 -11.01 6.98 8.20
C LYS A 140 -12.39 6.38 7.94
N ILE A 141 -12.48 5.10 7.59
CA ILE A 141 -13.75 4.40 7.40
C ILE A 141 -14.52 4.25 8.73
N ILE A 142 -13.85 3.87 9.82
CA ILE A 142 -14.46 3.77 11.15
C ILE A 142 -15.03 5.14 11.59
N GLN A 143 -14.26 6.22 11.44
CA GLN A 143 -14.72 7.58 11.76
C GLN A 143 -15.89 8.03 10.88
N ALA A 144 -15.87 7.70 9.58
CA ALA A 144 -16.98 7.98 8.68
C ALA A 144 -18.23 7.14 9.03
N SER A 145 -18.08 5.97 9.65
CA SER A 145 -19.21 5.07 9.97
C SER A 145 -20.13 5.59 11.08
N LEU A 146 -19.69 6.58 11.85
CA LEU A 146 -20.50 7.26 12.88
C LEU A 146 -21.59 8.18 12.29
N LYS A 147 -21.38 8.74 11.09
CA LYS A 147 -22.26 9.78 10.50
C LYS A 147 -22.51 9.66 8.99
N GLY A 148 -21.79 8.76 8.32
CA GLY A 148 -21.72 8.63 6.87
C GLY A 148 -20.82 9.69 6.23
N GLY A 149 -20.50 9.49 4.95
CA GLY A 149 -19.73 10.47 4.20
C GLY A 149 -18.94 9.88 3.04
N LYS A 150 -17.94 10.65 2.58
CA LYS A 150 -16.90 10.21 1.65
C LYS A 150 -15.60 10.02 2.43
N VAL A 151 -14.84 8.98 2.10
CA VAL A 151 -13.47 8.73 2.56
C VAL A 151 -12.61 8.63 1.32
N GLU A 152 -11.61 9.52 1.20
CA GLU A 152 -10.63 9.41 0.12
C GLU A 152 -9.56 8.38 0.50
N ILE A 153 -9.16 7.56 -0.47
CA ILE A 153 -8.13 6.54 -0.27
C ILE A 153 -6.78 7.22 0.00
N PRO A 154 -6.08 6.90 1.10
CA PRO A 154 -4.77 7.44 1.39
C PRO A 154 -3.70 6.78 0.52
N LEU A 155 -3.18 7.53 -0.45
CA LEU A 155 -2.13 7.07 -1.36
C LEU A 155 -0.84 7.84 -1.09
N TYR A 156 0.21 7.11 -0.76
CA TYR A 156 1.56 7.63 -0.56
C TYR A 156 2.41 7.31 -1.78
N VAL A 157 3.03 8.34 -2.36
CA VAL A 157 3.88 8.22 -3.56
C VAL A 157 5.34 8.45 -3.17
N THR A 158 6.20 7.47 -3.42
CA THR A 158 7.65 7.55 -3.13
C THR A 158 8.43 7.53 -4.44
N ALA A 159 9.08 8.66 -4.74
CA ALA A 159 10.01 8.78 -5.86
C ALA A 159 11.34 8.08 -5.56
N SER A 160 12.13 7.82 -6.61
CA SER A 160 13.47 7.24 -6.50
C SER A 160 14.41 8.17 -5.73
N GLY A 161 15.15 7.64 -4.77
CA GLY A 161 15.97 8.38 -3.79
C GLY A 161 17.28 8.96 -4.33
N TYR A 162 17.22 9.83 -5.34
CA TYR A 162 18.39 10.55 -5.91
C TYR A 162 17.97 11.88 -6.55
N LYS A 163 18.91 12.82 -6.77
CA LYS A 163 18.60 14.06 -7.50
C LYS A 163 18.74 13.85 -9.01
N GLN A 164 17.80 14.36 -9.80
CA GLN A 164 17.75 14.05 -11.24
C GLN A 164 18.96 14.61 -12.00
N GLU A 165 19.52 15.71 -11.50
CA GLU A 165 20.68 16.42 -12.03
C GLU A 165 21.99 15.62 -11.82
N GLU A 166 21.99 14.67 -10.88
CA GLU A 166 23.11 13.79 -10.58
C GLU A 166 23.09 12.50 -11.44
N ALA A 167 22.01 12.21 -12.17
CA ALA A 167 21.79 10.96 -12.91
C ALA A 167 22.98 10.57 -13.81
N ALA A 168 23.48 11.52 -14.61
CA ALA A 168 24.61 11.33 -15.52
C ALA A 168 25.94 11.07 -14.79
N GLN A 169 26.05 11.47 -13.53
CA GLN A 169 27.26 11.37 -12.71
C GLN A 169 27.36 10.00 -12.02
N LEU A 170 26.24 9.30 -11.79
CA LEU A 170 26.20 8.00 -11.10
C LEU A 170 27.02 6.89 -11.78
N GLY A 171 27.44 7.08 -13.04
CA GLY A 171 28.31 6.16 -13.77
C GLY A 171 29.82 6.37 -13.57
N GLN A 172 30.26 7.33 -12.75
CA GLN A 172 31.66 7.79 -12.67
C GLN A 172 32.62 6.81 -11.99
N VAL A 173 32.26 6.22 -10.85
CA VAL A 173 33.17 5.40 -10.03
C VAL A 173 32.58 4.02 -9.79
N VAL A 174 33.35 2.96 -10.06
CA VAL A 174 32.99 1.58 -9.71
C VAL A 174 33.25 1.35 -8.23
N VAL A 175 32.22 0.90 -7.50
CA VAL A 175 32.30 0.61 -6.06
C VAL A 175 32.21 -0.88 -5.74
N ALA A 176 31.56 -1.65 -6.62
CA ALA A 176 31.61 -3.11 -6.62
C ALA A 176 31.54 -3.66 -8.05
N SER A 177 32.04 -4.88 -8.26
CA SER A 177 31.94 -5.57 -9.54
C SER A 177 32.05 -7.08 -9.35
N TYR A 178 31.39 -7.84 -10.23
CA TYR A 178 31.54 -9.28 -10.33
C TYR A 178 31.37 -9.76 -11.77
N THR A 179 32.08 -10.83 -12.14
CA THR A 179 32.11 -11.40 -13.48
C THR A 179 31.83 -12.89 -13.42
N THR A 180 31.02 -13.41 -14.35
CA THR A 180 30.88 -14.86 -14.60
C THR A 180 31.16 -15.17 -16.07
N HIS A 181 31.45 -16.44 -16.35
CA HIS A 181 31.84 -16.94 -17.67
C HIS A 181 30.77 -17.89 -18.24
N PHE A 182 30.57 -17.88 -19.56
CA PHE A 182 29.65 -18.76 -20.27
C PHE A 182 30.22 -19.14 -21.65
N ASN A 183 29.79 -20.28 -22.18
CA ASN A 183 30.18 -20.70 -23.53
C ASN A 183 29.45 -19.85 -24.58
N SER A 184 30.17 -18.92 -25.23
CA SER A 184 29.65 -18.09 -26.32
C SER A 184 29.35 -18.85 -27.61
N GLY A 185 29.79 -20.11 -27.72
CA GLY A 185 29.41 -21.03 -28.80
C GLY A 185 27.96 -21.55 -28.69
N MET A 186 27.25 -21.26 -27.60
CA MET A 186 25.81 -21.50 -27.48
C MET A 186 25.03 -20.21 -27.81
N PRO A 187 24.51 -20.03 -29.04
CA PRO A 187 23.90 -18.76 -29.46
C PRO A 187 22.66 -18.40 -28.66
N GLY A 188 21.74 -19.35 -28.42
CA GLY A 188 20.52 -19.11 -27.63
C GLY A 188 20.82 -18.65 -26.21
N ARG A 189 21.71 -19.35 -25.51
CA ARG A 189 22.17 -18.94 -24.16
C ARG A 189 22.83 -17.56 -24.17
N THR A 190 23.69 -17.31 -25.14
CA THR A 190 24.37 -16.01 -25.31
C THR A 190 23.34 -14.89 -25.47
N LYS A 191 22.34 -15.09 -26.33
CA LYS A 191 21.27 -14.12 -26.56
C LYS A 191 20.46 -13.84 -25.30
N ASN A 192 20.12 -14.87 -24.52
CA ASN A 192 19.37 -14.73 -23.27
C ASN A 192 20.16 -13.92 -22.21
N ILE A 193 21.47 -14.14 -22.13
CA ILE A 193 22.37 -13.38 -21.25
C ILE A 193 22.49 -11.92 -21.73
N GLU A 194 22.64 -11.67 -23.03
CA GLU A 194 22.65 -10.32 -23.60
C GLU A 194 21.35 -9.54 -23.35
N LEU A 195 20.19 -10.17 -23.53
CA LEU A 195 18.88 -9.54 -23.32
C LEU A 195 18.67 -9.18 -21.84
N SER A 196 18.88 -10.13 -20.93
CA SER A 196 18.75 -9.89 -19.50
C SER A 196 19.78 -8.87 -18.97
N ALA A 197 21.02 -8.88 -19.48
CA ALA A 197 22.02 -7.86 -19.18
C ALA A 197 21.58 -6.47 -19.67
N LYS A 198 21.08 -6.36 -20.90
CA LYS A 198 20.59 -5.10 -21.49
C LYS A 198 19.41 -4.52 -20.68
N ALA A 199 18.55 -5.36 -20.13
CA ALA A 199 17.44 -4.93 -19.28
C ALA A 199 17.93 -4.25 -17.98
N ILE A 200 18.85 -4.89 -17.25
CA ILE A 200 19.41 -4.37 -15.99
C ILE A 200 20.51 -3.30 -16.19
N ASN A 201 20.97 -3.08 -17.42
CA ASN A 201 21.99 -2.07 -17.70
C ASN A 201 21.44 -0.64 -17.59
N ASN A 202 22.27 0.27 -17.07
CA ASN A 202 21.99 1.68 -16.82
C ASN A 202 20.86 1.98 -15.81
N ILE A 203 20.38 0.98 -15.06
CA ILE A 203 19.37 1.19 -14.01
C ILE A 203 19.97 2.04 -12.88
N ILE A 204 19.24 3.06 -12.44
CA ILE A 204 19.52 3.86 -11.26
C ILE A 204 18.77 3.24 -10.07
N ILE A 205 19.46 3.11 -8.93
CA ILE A 205 18.90 2.62 -7.67
C ILE A 205 19.19 3.69 -6.62
N GLY A 206 18.22 4.57 -6.37
CA GLY A 206 18.30 5.63 -5.37
C GLY A 206 18.49 5.08 -3.95
N ALA A 207 18.86 5.95 -3.01
CA ALA A 207 18.94 5.60 -1.60
C ALA A 207 17.54 5.26 -1.06
N GLY A 208 17.36 4.06 -0.53
CA GLY A 208 16.07 3.54 -0.08
C GLY A 208 15.24 2.82 -1.16
N ASP A 209 15.63 2.88 -2.43
CA ASP A 209 14.91 2.21 -3.52
C ASP A 209 14.98 0.68 -3.39
N SER A 210 13.98 -0.01 -3.94
CA SER A 210 13.96 -1.48 -4.04
C SER A 210 14.15 -1.93 -5.49
N PHE A 211 15.16 -2.76 -5.73
CA PHE A 211 15.37 -3.46 -6.99
C PHE A 211 14.61 -4.80 -7.00
N SER A 212 14.11 -5.19 -8.17
CA SER A 212 13.48 -6.49 -8.43
C SER A 212 13.87 -6.97 -9.81
N PHE A 213 14.60 -8.09 -9.87
CA PHE A 213 15.13 -8.61 -11.12
C PHE A 213 14.00 -8.93 -12.12
N ASN A 214 12.95 -9.62 -11.68
CA ASN A 214 11.79 -9.94 -12.52
C ASN A 214 11.03 -8.68 -12.99
N THR A 215 10.92 -7.64 -12.15
CA THR A 215 10.27 -6.37 -12.54
C THR A 215 11.11 -5.59 -13.57
N THR A 216 12.44 -5.69 -13.50
CA THR A 216 13.35 -5.01 -14.44
C THR A 216 13.56 -5.79 -15.75
N VAL A 217 13.58 -7.13 -15.71
CA VAL A 217 13.89 -7.99 -16.86
C VAL A 217 12.64 -8.38 -17.65
N GLY A 218 11.48 -8.49 -16.99
CA GLY A 218 10.22 -8.85 -17.64
C GLY A 218 10.11 -10.34 -17.99
N PRO A 219 9.10 -10.72 -18.80
CA PRO A 219 8.85 -12.09 -19.23
C PRO A 219 10.03 -12.70 -19.99
N SER A 220 10.29 -13.99 -19.75
CA SER A 220 11.35 -14.76 -20.40
C SER A 220 10.78 -15.68 -21.49
N ASP A 221 10.18 -15.08 -22.52
CA ASP A 221 9.48 -15.79 -23.61
C ASP A 221 10.01 -15.42 -25.02
N ALA A 222 9.47 -16.09 -26.03
CA ALA A 222 9.85 -15.88 -27.43
C ALA A 222 9.41 -14.52 -27.99
N GLU A 223 8.31 -13.93 -27.49
CA GLU A 223 7.82 -12.62 -27.95
C GLU A 223 8.78 -11.49 -27.54
N HIS A 224 9.40 -11.63 -26.36
CA HIS A 224 10.47 -10.76 -25.86
C HIS A 224 11.85 -11.12 -26.45
N GLY A 225 11.91 -12.07 -27.38
CA GLY A 225 13.11 -12.45 -28.14
C GLY A 225 14.07 -13.40 -27.42
N TYR A 226 13.67 -13.98 -26.28
CA TYR A 226 14.44 -15.04 -25.63
C TYR A 226 14.38 -16.33 -26.46
N GLN A 227 15.46 -17.11 -26.39
CA GLN A 227 15.69 -18.28 -27.22
C GLN A 227 15.77 -19.57 -26.37
N PRO A 228 15.48 -20.74 -26.95
CA PRO A 228 15.74 -22.02 -26.32
C PRO A 228 17.22 -22.18 -25.94
N ALA A 229 17.47 -22.61 -24.71
CA ALA A 229 18.78 -22.97 -24.19
C ALA A 229 18.66 -23.86 -22.93
N PRO A 230 19.69 -24.62 -22.57
CA PRO A 230 19.69 -25.40 -21.34
C PRO A 230 19.51 -24.52 -20.09
N GLU A 231 18.51 -24.87 -19.28
CA GLU A 231 18.15 -24.26 -18.00
C GLU A 231 18.03 -25.29 -16.88
N ALA A 232 18.16 -24.83 -15.63
CA ALA A 232 18.09 -25.69 -14.45
C ALA A 232 16.67 -25.65 -13.84
N LEU A 233 15.88 -26.70 -14.10
CA LEU A 233 14.50 -26.83 -13.63
C LEU A 233 14.34 -28.09 -12.78
N ASN A 234 13.75 -27.96 -11.59
CA ASN A 234 13.37 -29.08 -10.70
C ASN A 234 14.45 -30.16 -10.49
N GLY A 235 15.72 -29.75 -10.34
CA GLY A 235 16.81 -30.70 -10.11
C GLY A 235 17.39 -31.35 -11.38
N LYS A 236 17.06 -30.84 -12.58
CA LYS A 236 17.58 -31.33 -13.87
C LYS A 236 17.98 -30.17 -14.78
N LEU A 237 18.83 -30.46 -15.76
CA LEU A 237 18.97 -29.61 -16.94
C LEU A 237 17.93 -30.02 -17.98
N VAL A 238 17.20 -29.03 -18.50
CA VAL A 238 16.19 -29.19 -19.56
C VAL A 238 16.37 -28.06 -20.59
N ASP A 239 15.94 -28.26 -21.82
CA ASP A 239 15.85 -27.16 -22.77
C ASP A 239 14.59 -26.33 -22.51
N GLY A 240 14.76 -25.02 -22.31
CA GLY A 240 13.70 -24.06 -22.03
C GLY A 240 14.01 -22.68 -22.62
N ILE A 241 13.03 -21.80 -22.67
CA ILE A 241 13.22 -20.44 -23.18
C ILE A 241 13.76 -19.55 -22.05
N GLY A 242 14.87 -18.86 -22.31
CA GLY A 242 15.51 -18.00 -21.31
C GLY A 242 16.66 -18.65 -20.53
N GLY A 243 17.05 -19.89 -20.87
CA GLY A 243 18.23 -20.53 -20.31
C GLY A 243 19.46 -19.62 -20.37
N GLY A 244 19.98 -19.24 -19.19
CA GLY A 244 21.03 -18.22 -19.02
C GLY A 244 20.64 -17.04 -18.12
N ILE A 245 19.36 -16.69 -17.98
CA ILE A 245 18.92 -15.51 -17.21
C ILE A 245 19.34 -15.59 -15.72
N CYS A 246 19.28 -16.76 -15.09
CA CYS A 246 19.76 -16.97 -13.72
C CYS A 246 21.25 -16.67 -13.53
N GLN A 247 22.07 -16.76 -14.59
CA GLN A 247 23.48 -16.37 -14.54
C GLN A 247 23.65 -14.85 -14.46
N THR A 248 22.82 -14.10 -15.19
CA THR A 248 22.75 -12.62 -15.07
C THR A 248 22.33 -12.21 -13.66
N SER A 249 21.27 -12.81 -13.10
CA SER A 249 20.83 -12.56 -11.72
C SER A 249 21.91 -12.90 -10.69
N SER A 250 22.57 -14.05 -10.82
CA SER A 250 23.65 -14.46 -9.91
C SER A 250 24.88 -13.55 -10.02
N THR A 251 25.21 -13.05 -11.22
CA THR A 251 26.30 -12.08 -11.43
C THR A 251 25.98 -10.75 -10.73
N LEU A 252 24.74 -10.25 -10.89
CA LEU A 252 24.26 -9.06 -10.18
C LEU A 252 24.30 -9.25 -8.66
N TYR A 253 23.80 -10.38 -8.15
CA TYR A 253 23.83 -10.69 -6.71
C TYR A 253 25.25 -10.59 -6.15
N ASN A 254 26.24 -11.22 -6.79
CA ASN A 254 27.62 -11.18 -6.30
C ASN A 254 28.30 -9.81 -6.41
N ALA A 255 27.85 -8.94 -7.31
CA ALA A 255 28.30 -7.54 -7.35
C ALA A 255 27.68 -6.74 -6.20
N ILE A 256 26.38 -6.92 -5.94
CA ILE A 256 25.61 -6.23 -4.91
C ILE A 256 25.99 -6.67 -3.48
N ASP A 257 26.32 -7.95 -3.28
CA ASP A 257 26.68 -8.54 -1.98
C ASP A 257 27.99 -7.99 -1.36
N LYS A 258 28.77 -7.24 -2.14
CA LYS A 258 29.94 -6.48 -1.67
C LYS A 258 29.59 -5.14 -0.98
N LEU A 259 28.31 -4.78 -0.94
CA LEU A 259 27.81 -3.51 -0.42
C LEU A 259 26.81 -3.75 0.72
N THR A 260 26.63 -2.74 1.59
CA THR A 260 25.63 -2.78 2.68
C THR A 260 24.20 -2.60 2.16
N VAL A 261 23.67 -3.63 1.48
CA VAL A 261 22.26 -3.71 1.08
C VAL A 261 21.44 -4.62 1.99
N SER A 262 20.12 -4.38 2.03
CA SER A 262 19.15 -5.26 2.71
C SER A 262 18.46 -6.14 1.69
N TYR A 263 18.57 -7.46 1.83
CA TYR A 263 17.86 -8.40 0.94
C TYR A 263 16.38 -8.47 1.28
N ILE A 264 15.55 -8.43 0.24
CA ILE A 264 14.09 -8.62 0.32
C ILE A 264 13.76 -10.06 -0.10
N GLU A 265 14.45 -10.57 -1.13
CA GLU A 265 14.22 -11.91 -1.67
C GLU A 265 15.50 -12.44 -2.34
N LYS A 266 15.90 -13.67 -2.01
CA LYS A 266 16.99 -14.40 -2.67
C LYS A 266 16.73 -15.89 -2.53
N HIS A 267 16.77 -16.61 -3.65
CA HIS A 267 16.62 -18.07 -3.71
C HIS A 267 17.89 -18.70 -4.28
N HIS A 268 18.19 -19.92 -3.85
CA HIS A 268 19.22 -20.76 -4.48
C HIS A 268 18.57 -21.82 -5.39
N HIS A 269 19.38 -22.37 -6.30
CA HIS A 269 19.02 -23.48 -7.16
C HIS A 269 19.03 -24.78 -6.33
N SER A 270 18.31 -25.80 -6.80
CA SER A 270 18.40 -27.16 -6.25
C SER A 270 19.63 -27.94 -6.75
N LEU A 271 20.38 -27.37 -7.70
CA LEU A 271 21.60 -27.93 -8.28
C LEU A 271 22.77 -26.94 -8.21
N HIS A 272 23.98 -27.45 -8.26
CA HIS A 272 25.15 -26.64 -8.58
C HIS A 272 25.11 -26.17 -10.05
N VAL A 273 25.37 -24.88 -10.29
CA VAL A 273 25.16 -24.23 -11.60
C VAL A 273 26.44 -23.94 -12.39
N GLY A 274 27.63 -24.21 -11.83
CA GLY A 274 28.92 -24.12 -12.53
C GLY A 274 29.47 -22.72 -12.79
N TYR A 275 28.62 -21.70 -12.91
CA TYR A 275 29.05 -20.32 -13.23
C TYR A 275 29.31 -19.43 -11.99
N VAL A 276 29.01 -19.91 -10.77
CA VAL A 276 29.33 -19.28 -9.48
C VAL A 276 29.63 -20.35 -8.42
N PRO A 277 30.38 -20.04 -7.34
CA PRO A 277 30.55 -20.94 -6.21
C PRO A 277 29.23 -21.33 -5.53
N THR A 278 29.22 -22.44 -4.81
CA THR A 278 28.04 -22.89 -4.04
C THR A 278 27.57 -21.83 -3.04
N GLY A 279 26.25 -21.58 -2.99
CA GLY A 279 25.64 -20.54 -2.16
C GLY A 279 25.77 -19.11 -2.70
N ARG A 280 26.51 -18.93 -3.80
CA ARG A 280 26.73 -17.63 -4.48
C ARG A 280 25.77 -17.40 -5.65
N ASP A 281 24.69 -18.15 -5.75
CA ASP A 281 23.68 -18.03 -6.79
C ASP A 281 22.43 -17.27 -6.33
N ALA A 282 21.68 -16.77 -7.33
CA ALA A 282 20.38 -16.12 -7.17
C ALA A 282 19.43 -16.60 -8.27
N THR A 283 18.61 -17.60 -7.95
CA THR A 283 17.59 -18.15 -8.86
C THR A 283 16.46 -17.15 -9.08
N VAL A 284 16.04 -17.02 -10.33
CA VAL A 284 14.88 -16.21 -10.73
C VAL A 284 14.01 -17.00 -11.72
N SER A 285 12.72 -16.71 -11.69
CA SER A 285 11.73 -17.23 -12.64
C SER A 285 10.61 -16.21 -12.73
N TYR A 286 10.30 -15.70 -13.92
CA TYR A 286 9.26 -14.68 -14.07
C TYR A 286 7.90 -15.21 -13.57
N GLY A 287 7.17 -14.39 -12.82
CA GLY A 287 5.94 -14.80 -12.12
C GLY A 287 6.15 -15.66 -10.86
N GLY A 288 7.39 -16.04 -10.53
CA GLY A 288 7.75 -16.85 -9.36
C GLY A 288 8.89 -16.24 -8.55
N LYS A 289 9.95 -17.02 -8.30
CA LYS A 289 11.16 -16.61 -7.56
C LYS A 289 11.77 -15.33 -8.14
N ASP A 290 12.14 -14.38 -7.29
CA ASP A 290 12.82 -13.14 -7.69
C ASP A 290 14.12 -12.92 -6.89
N PHE A 291 15.00 -12.06 -7.42
CA PHE A 291 16.13 -11.51 -6.69
C PHE A 291 15.86 -10.03 -6.42
N ARG A 292 15.69 -9.69 -5.13
CA ARG A 292 15.23 -8.39 -4.67
C ARG A 292 16.05 -7.89 -3.50
N PHE A 293 16.40 -6.61 -3.53
CA PHE A 293 17.12 -5.94 -2.46
C PHE A 293 16.70 -4.47 -2.38
N LYS A 294 16.82 -3.89 -1.18
CA LYS A 294 16.69 -2.46 -0.92
C LYS A 294 18.10 -1.86 -0.86
N ASN A 295 18.32 -0.75 -1.58
CA ASN A 295 19.55 0.01 -1.46
C ASN A 295 19.58 0.73 -0.11
N THR A 296 20.29 0.15 0.85
CA THR A 296 20.52 0.72 2.19
C THR A 296 21.92 1.31 2.35
N THR A 297 22.66 1.53 1.26
CA THR A 297 24.04 2.08 1.29
C THR A 297 24.12 3.58 1.58
N GLY A 298 22.97 4.25 1.80
CA GLY A 298 22.89 5.69 2.02
C GLY A 298 23.02 6.55 0.75
N VAL A 299 23.51 6.00 -0.37
CA VAL A 299 23.78 6.77 -1.59
C VAL A 299 23.14 6.14 -2.84
N PRO A 300 22.86 6.93 -3.89
CA PRO A 300 22.38 6.40 -5.15
C PRO A 300 23.45 5.58 -5.89
N LEU A 301 23.01 4.48 -6.50
CA LEU A 301 23.83 3.54 -7.26
C LEU A 301 23.36 3.46 -8.71
N MET A 302 24.25 3.02 -9.61
CA MET A 302 23.93 2.69 -10.99
C MET A 302 24.47 1.31 -11.35
N LEU A 303 23.64 0.48 -11.99
CA LEU A 303 24.07 -0.79 -12.56
C LEU A 303 24.65 -0.58 -13.96
N LYS A 304 25.81 -1.18 -14.22
CA LYS A 304 26.35 -1.37 -15.58
C LYS A 304 26.54 -2.87 -15.81
N ALA A 305 25.84 -3.41 -16.80
CA ALA A 305 25.92 -4.81 -17.17
C ALA A 305 26.52 -4.94 -18.56
N ILE A 306 27.64 -5.67 -18.64
CA ILE A 306 28.54 -5.71 -19.79
C ILE A 306 28.72 -7.16 -20.20
N VAL A 307 28.32 -7.51 -21.44
CA VAL A 307 28.54 -8.83 -22.02
C VAL A 307 29.61 -8.73 -23.11
N ARG A 308 30.70 -9.51 -22.98
CA ARG A 308 31.81 -9.52 -23.94
C ARG A 308 32.49 -10.89 -23.98
N LYS A 309 32.70 -11.46 -25.18
CA LYS A 309 33.55 -12.67 -25.41
C LYS A 309 33.32 -13.81 -24.40
N GLY A 310 32.07 -14.20 -24.15
CA GLY A 310 31.75 -15.28 -23.22
C GLY A 310 31.85 -14.91 -21.73
N THR A 311 31.87 -13.62 -21.39
CA THR A 311 31.72 -13.14 -20.00
C THR A 311 30.54 -12.21 -19.87
N ILE A 312 29.94 -12.21 -18.69
CA ILE A 312 29.07 -11.14 -18.21
C ILE A 312 29.68 -10.54 -16.94
N THR A 313 29.85 -9.23 -16.94
CA THR A 313 30.29 -8.43 -15.80
C THR A 313 29.16 -7.50 -15.37
N VAL A 314 28.84 -7.49 -14.09
CA VAL A 314 27.98 -6.47 -13.49
C VAL A 314 28.83 -5.60 -12.57
N GLU A 315 28.87 -4.31 -12.87
CA GLU A 315 29.46 -3.28 -12.03
C GLU A 315 28.35 -2.49 -11.33
N VAL A 316 28.57 -2.19 -10.06
CA VAL A 316 27.80 -1.20 -9.30
C VAL A 316 28.64 0.06 -9.24
N ARG A 317 28.07 1.17 -9.68
CA ARG A 317 28.73 2.48 -9.76
C ARG A 317 28.01 3.54 -8.94
N THR A 318 28.70 4.64 -8.65
CA THR A 318 28.09 5.87 -8.10
C THR A 318 28.84 7.12 -8.59
N ALA A 319 28.34 8.30 -8.24
CA ALA A 319 29.00 9.57 -8.53
C ALA A 319 30.21 9.80 -7.60
N LYS A 320 31.23 10.51 -8.08
CA LYS A 320 32.48 10.72 -7.33
C LYS A 320 32.25 11.38 -5.95
N ILE A 321 31.21 12.20 -5.81
CA ILE A 321 30.81 12.85 -4.56
C ILE A 321 30.38 11.87 -3.45
N TYR A 322 29.95 10.66 -3.82
CA TYR A 322 29.45 9.63 -2.90
C TYR A 322 30.50 8.58 -2.51
N LEU A 323 31.68 8.58 -3.13
CA LEU A 323 32.66 7.49 -2.98
C LEU A 323 33.02 7.18 -1.51
N ASN A 324 33.19 8.22 -0.69
CA ASN A 324 33.58 8.09 0.72
C ASN A 324 32.40 7.74 1.65
N GLN A 325 31.17 7.67 1.13
CA GLN A 325 29.95 7.33 1.86
C GLN A 325 29.49 5.89 1.57
N VAL A 326 30.08 5.21 0.59
CA VAL A 326 29.72 3.83 0.24
C VAL A 326 30.36 2.84 1.21
N GLU A 327 29.56 2.35 2.15
CA GLU A 327 29.93 1.20 2.97
C GLU A 327 30.05 -0.08 2.14
N ARG A 328 31.17 -0.77 2.33
CA ARG A 328 31.48 -2.07 1.72
C ARG A 328 31.51 -3.14 2.82
N ARG A 329 31.16 -4.37 2.44
CA ARG A 329 31.32 -5.55 3.29
C ARG A 329 32.70 -6.17 3.13
#